data_AF-A0A4U1BBI4-F1
#
_entry.id   AF-A0A4U1BBI4-F1
#
_cell.length_a   1.000
_cell.length_b   1.000
_cell.length_c   1.000
_cell.angle_alpha   90.00
_cell.angle_beta   90.00
_cell.angle_gamma   90.00
#
_symmetry.space_group_name_H-M   'P 1'
#
loop_
_entity.id
_entity.type
_entity.pdbx_description
1 polymer ?
#
loop_
_entity_poly.entity_id
_entity_poly.type
_entity_poly.pdbx_seq_one_letter_code
_entity_poly.pdbx_strand_id
1 'polypeptide(L)'
;MDKHAKKQLKRQAKALKRSLKRSLKEAGKAARKHQLEPVALDKKRLKSMTDQLVAQALELPPAQARVISLRPMNQDPMAFARRPFKKSPCKRCPALQGGLCACAIKKQKRAA
;
A
#
# COMPACT_ATOMS: atom_id res chain seq x y z
N MET A 1 -16.17 4.66 -3.54
CA MET A 1 -15.99 3.21 -3.82
C MET A 1 -16.06 2.99 -5.33
N ASP A 2 -14.93 2.69 -5.96
CA ASP A 2 -14.82 2.53 -7.41
C ASP A 2 -15.66 1.37 -7.96
N LYS A 3 -16.21 1.54 -9.18
CA LYS A 3 -16.99 0.49 -9.87
C LYS A 3 -16.20 -0.82 -10.03
N HIS A 4 -14.89 -0.72 -10.26
CA HIS A 4 -13.99 -1.87 -10.38
C HIS A 4 -13.81 -2.61 -9.04
N ALA A 5 -13.62 -1.88 -7.94
CA ALA A 5 -13.52 -2.45 -6.60
C ALA A 5 -14.78 -3.22 -6.21
N LYS A 6 -15.97 -2.66 -6.51
CA LYS A 6 -17.26 -3.33 -6.26
C LYS A 6 -17.41 -4.63 -7.04
N LYS A 7 -16.91 -4.69 -8.29
CA LYS A 7 -16.95 -5.90 -9.12
C LYS A 7 -16.00 -6.98 -8.60
N GLN A 8 -14.82 -6.61 -8.11
CA GLN A 8 -13.85 -7.54 -7.52
C GLN A 8 -14.36 -8.13 -6.21
N LEU A 9 -14.92 -7.32 -5.31
CA LEU A 9 -15.56 -7.78 -4.07
C LEU A 9 -16.68 -8.79 -4.34
N LYS A 10 -17.53 -8.54 -5.35
CA LYS A 10 -18.59 -9.49 -5.74
C LYS A 10 -18.03 -10.83 -6.23
N ARG A 11 -16.92 -10.83 -6.98
CA ARG A 11 -16.27 -12.05 -7.46
C ARG A 11 -15.68 -12.85 -6.29
N GLN A 12 -14.99 -12.18 -5.37
CA GLN A 12 -14.44 -12.79 -4.16
C GLN A 12 -15.54 -13.38 -3.28
N ALA A 13 -16.63 -12.64 -3.02
CA ALA A 13 -17.77 -13.15 -2.26
C ALA A 13 -18.41 -14.40 -2.91
N LYS A 14 -18.53 -14.43 -4.24
CA LYS A 14 -19.06 -15.59 -4.97
C LYS A 14 -18.13 -16.80 -4.88
N ALA A 15 -16.81 -16.58 -4.93
CA ALA A 15 -15.82 -17.64 -4.77
C ALA A 15 -15.86 -18.24 -3.35
N LEU A 16 -15.87 -17.38 -2.32
CA LEU A 16 -16.00 -17.78 -0.92
C LEU A 16 -17.29 -18.55 -0.65
N LYS A 17 -18.43 -18.09 -1.19
CA LYS A 17 -19.70 -18.82 -1.07
C LYS A 17 -19.63 -20.23 -1.68
N ARG A 18 -18.91 -20.40 -2.79
CA ARG A 18 -18.74 -21.70 -3.45
C ARG A 18 -17.83 -22.62 -2.64
N SER A 19 -16.72 -22.13 -2.10
CA SER A 19 -15.81 -22.93 -1.27
C SER A 19 -16.46 -23.35 0.04
N LEU A 20 -17.19 -22.45 0.71
CA LEU A 20 -17.96 -22.76 1.93
C LEU A 20 -19.03 -23.84 1.67
N LYS A 21 -19.74 -23.76 0.53
CA LYS A 21 -20.74 -24.79 0.19
C LYS A 21 -20.10 -26.17 -0.06
N ARG A 22 -18.88 -26.21 -0.61
CA ARG A 22 -18.15 -27.48 -0.84
C ARG A 22 -17.67 -28.08 0.47
N SER A 23 -17.00 -27.30 1.31
CA SER A 23 -16.53 -27.73 2.62
C SER A 23 -17.67 -28.21 3.52
N LEU A 24 -18.82 -27.54 3.54
CA LEU A 24 -19.99 -28.02 4.29
C LEU A 24 -20.53 -29.36 3.77
N LYS A 25 -20.51 -29.58 2.45
CA LYS A 25 -20.90 -30.88 1.86
C LYS A 25 -19.91 -31.98 2.21
N GLU A 26 -18.62 -31.67 2.20
CA GLU A 26 -17.55 -32.61 2.58
C GLU A 26 -17.64 -32.96 4.07
N ALA A 27 -17.79 -31.96 4.94
CA ALA A 27 -18.02 -32.14 6.37
C ALA A 27 -19.29 -32.98 6.64
N GLY A 28 -20.38 -32.72 5.92
CA GLY A 28 -21.60 -33.53 6.02
C GLY A 28 -21.42 -34.99 5.58
N LYS A 29 -20.60 -35.24 4.54
CA LYS A 29 -20.24 -36.61 4.13
C LYS A 29 -19.34 -37.29 5.16
N ALA A 30 -18.39 -36.56 5.75
CA ALA A 30 -17.50 -37.07 6.80
C ALA A 30 -18.27 -37.39 8.08
N ALA A 31 -19.16 -36.51 8.54
CA ALA A 31 -20.01 -36.74 9.72
C ALA A 31 -20.87 -38.00 9.58
N ARG A 32 -21.45 -38.23 8.39
CA ARG A 32 -22.20 -39.47 8.07
C ARG A 32 -21.34 -40.73 8.10
N LYS A 33 -20.07 -40.65 7.70
CA LYS A 33 -19.12 -41.78 7.76
C LYS A 33 -18.71 -42.12 9.20
N HIS A 34 -18.65 -41.11 10.07
CA HIS A 34 -18.20 -41.27 11.46
C HIS A 34 -19.35 -41.42 12.48
N GLN A 35 -20.61 -41.61 12.04
CA GLN A 35 -21.80 -41.69 12.91
C GLN A 35 -21.88 -40.56 13.96
N LEU A 36 -21.32 -39.39 13.66
CA LEU A 36 -21.43 -38.22 14.51
C LEU A 36 -22.83 -37.64 14.30
N GLU A 37 -23.69 -37.80 15.31
CA GLU A 37 -25.01 -37.16 15.38
C GLU A 37 -24.84 -35.65 15.11
N PRO A 38 -25.55 -35.09 14.11
CA PRO A 38 -25.47 -33.67 13.85
C PRO A 38 -26.14 -32.93 15.02
N VAL A 39 -25.32 -32.32 15.88
CA VAL A 39 -25.81 -31.44 16.96
C VAL A 39 -26.71 -30.37 16.35
N ALA A 40 -28.01 -30.48 16.58
CA ALA A 40 -29.00 -29.52 16.14
C ALA A 40 -28.83 -28.23 16.95
N LEU A 41 -27.99 -27.33 16.46
CA LEU A 41 -27.77 -26.03 17.08
C LEU A 41 -28.86 -25.05 16.62
N ASP A 42 -29.51 -24.42 17.60
CA ASP A 42 -30.48 -23.35 17.35
C ASP A 42 -29.87 -22.21 16.51
N LYS A 43 -30.65 -21.72 15.55
CA LYS A 43 -30.26 -20.62 14.65
C LYS A 43 -29.77 -19.38 15.40
N LYS A 44 -30.31 -19.11 16.59
CA LYS A 44 -29.90 -17.98 17.44
C LYS A 44 -28.47 -18.17 17.99
N ARG A 45 -28.14 -19.39 18.43
CA ARG A 45 -26.83 -19.76 18.97
C ARG A 45 -25.75 -19.78 17.89
N LEU A 46 -26.11 -20.23 16.68
CA LEU A 46 -25.21 -20.15 15.52
C LEU A 46 -24.86 -18.70 15.15
N LYS A 47 -25.85 -17.80 15.16
CA LYS A 47 -25.61 -16.37 14.92
C LYS A 47 -24.67 -15.78 15.96
N SER A 48 -24.94 -16.00 17.25
CA SER A 48 -24.10 -15.45 18.33
C SER A 48 -22.66 -15.96 18.27
N MET A 49 -22.44 -17.24 17.97
CA MET A 49 -21.09 -17.78 17.77
C MET A 49 -20.40 -17.18 16.55
N THR A 50 -21.14 -16.96 15.46
CA THR A 50 -20.58 -16.33 14.26
C THR A 50 -20.18 -14.89 14.55
N ASP A 51 -21.03 -14.13 15.25
CA ASP A 51 -20.78 -12.74 15.60
C ASP A 51 -19.56 -12.61 16.53
N GLN A 52 -19.39 -13.54 17.49
CA GLN A 52 -18.21 -13.58 18.36
C GLN A 52 -16.91 -13.86 17.59
N LEU A 53 -16.91 -14.82 16.66
CA LEU A 53 -15.73 -15.14 15.85
C LEU A 53 -15.37 -13.99 14.90
N VAL A 54 -16.38 -13.33 14.34
CA VAL A 54 -16.19 -12.15 13.49
C VAL A 54 -15.61 -10.99 14.30
N ALA A 55 -16.09 -10.77 15.53
CA ALA A 55 -15.54 -9.75 16.42
C ALA A 55 -14.06 -10.01 16.76
N GLN A 56 -13.69 -11.25 17.07
CA GLN A 56 -12.29 -11.64 17.33
C GLN A 56 -11.40 -11.48 16.09
N ALA A 57 -11.90 -11.84 14.91
CA ALA A 57 -11.14 -11.72 13.66
C ALA A 57 -11.00 -10.26 13.17
N LEU A 58 -11.85 -9.36 13.65
CA LEU A 58 -11.87 -7.93 13.32
C LEU A 58 -11.16 -7.07 14.36
N GLU A 59 -10.39 -7.63 15.29
CA GLU A 59 -9.44 -6.85 16.09
C GLU A 59 -8.44 -6.17 15.14
N LEU A 60 -8.83 -4.99 14.68
CA LEU A 60 -8.04 -4.13 13.82
C LEU A 60 -6.89 -3.64 14.70
N PRO A 61 -5.63 -3.94 14.35
CA PRO A 61 -4.51 -3.38 15.06
C PRO A 61 -4.68 -1.84 15.07
N PRO A 62 -4.46 -1.18 16.22
CA PRO A 62 -4.63 0.26 16.31
C PRO A 62 -3.84 0.92 15.18
N ALA A 63 -4.48 1.84 14.46
CA ALA A 63 -3.89 2.49 13.30
C ALA A 63 -2.58 3.17 13.71
N GLN A 64 -1.46 2.51 13.42
CA GLN A 64 -0.15 3.03 13.75
C GLN A 64 0.09 4.27 12.88
N ALA A 65 0.29 5.42 13.51
CA ALA A 65 0.64 6.65 12.82
C ALA A 65 1.90 6.41 11.99
N ARG A 66 1.82 6.66 10.67
CA ARG A 66 2.97 6.57 9.79
C ARG A 66 3.98 7.65 10.18
N VAL A 67 5.04 7.26 10.88
CA VAL A 67 6.17 8.15 11.16
C VAL A 67 6.89 8.42 9.84
N ILE A 68 6.70 9.62 9.29
CA ILE A 68 7.43 10.08 8.11
C ILE A 68 8.75 10.65 8.59
N SER A 69 9.85 9.93 8.39
CA SER A 69 11.19 10.47 8.65
C SER A 69 11.50 11.52 7.59
N LEU A 70 11.47 12.81 7.97
CA LEU A 70 11.96 13.88 7.12
C LEU A 70 13.48 13.75 7.04
N ARG A 71 14.02 13.35 5.88
CA ARG A 71 15.47 13.43 5.66
C ARG A 71 15.86 14.89 5.46
N PRO A 72 16.88 15.41 6.17
CA PRO A 72 17.41 16.72 5.85
C PRO A 72 17.91 16.72 4.41
N MET A 73 17.42 17.66 3.62
CA MET A 73 17.80 17.81 2.22
C MET A 73 19.23 18.37 2.19
N ASN A 74 20.22 17.51 1.97
CA ASN A 74 21.60 17.93 1.70
C ASN A 74 21.64 18.64 0.34
N GLN A 75 21.34 19.93 0.33
CA GLN A 75 21.52 20.78 -0.84
C GLN A 75 22.99 21.20 -0.88
N ASP A 76 23.73 20.67 -1.85
CA ASP A 76 25.07 21.19 -2.19
C ASP A 76 24.92 22.68 -2.55
N PRO A 77 25.56 23.62 -1.82
CA PRO A 77 25.36 25.05 -1.98
C PRO A 77 25.77 25.55 -3.38
N MET A 78 26.54 24.77 -4.14
CA MET A 78 26.98 25.10 -5.49
C MET A 78 26.33 24.24 -6.58
N ALA A 79 25.29 23.47 -6.27
CA ALA A 79 24.58 22.64 -7.25
C ALA A 79 24.07 23.43 -8.47
N PHE A 80 23.66 24.68 -8.26
CA PHE A 80 23.18 25.57 -9.33
C PHE A 80 24.27 25.90 -10.38
N ALA A 81 25.55 25.84 -10.00
CA ALA A 81 26.67 26.17 -10.88
C ALA A 81 27.18 24.97 -11.69
N ARG A 82 26.68 23.74 -11.45
CA ARG A 82 27.06 22.57 -12.26
C ARG A 82 26.48 22.56 -13.67
N ARG A 83 25.51 23.44 -13.95
CA ARG A 83 24.89 23.60 -15.27
C ARG A 83 25.28 24.92 -15.91
N PRO A 84 25.38 25.00 -17.25
CA PRO A 84 25.58 26.27 -17.94
C PRO A 84 24.48 27.28 -17.60
N PHE A 85 24.87 28.51 -17.27
CA PHE A 85 23.91 29.56 -16.91
C PHE A 85 23.10 30.11 -18.10
N LYS A 86 23.71 30.16 -19.28
CA LYS A 86 23.10 30.69 -20.51
C LYS A 86 22.53 29.55 -21.35
N LYS A 87 21.47 29.82 -22.14
CA LYS A 87 20.84 28.86 -23.07
C LYS A 87 21.86 28.27 -24.06
N SER A 88 22.75 29.11 -24.59
CA SER A 88 23.94 28.69 -25.31
C SER A 88 25.16 28.72 -24.37
N PRO A 89 25.81 27.58 -24.11
CA PRO A 89 27.02 27.57 -23.30
C PRO A 89 28.14 28.32 -24.03
N CYS A 90 29.00 29.01 -23.28
CA CYS A 90 30.20 29.59 -23.88
C CYS A 90 31.13 28.49 -24.41
N LYS A 91 31.92 28.80 -25.45
CA LYS A 91 32.83 27.84 -26.10
C LYS A 91 33.78 27.12 -25.12
N ARG A 92 34.12 27.75 -23.98
CA ARG A 92 34.96 27.20 -22.90
C ARG A 92 34.21 27.20 -21.57
N CYS A 93 33.01 26.62 -21.52
CA CYS A 93 32.22 26.57 -20.29
C CYS A 93 32.75 25.47 -19.36
N PRO A 94 33.22 25.79 -18.14
CA PRO A 94 33.70 24.78 -17.19
C PRO A 94 32.60 23.78 -16.79
N ALA A 95 31.33 24.17 -16.82
CA ALA A 95 30.20 23.27 -16.54
C ALA A 95 30.03 22.14 -17.56
N LEU A 96 30.54 22.29 -18.78
CA LEU A 96 30.53 21.20 -19.78
C LEU A 96 31.64 20.16 -19.51
N GLN A 97 32.70 20.56 -18.80
CA GLN A 97 33.83 19.70 -18.43
C GLN A 97 33.68 19.12 -17.01
N GLY A 98 32.50 19.27 -16.39
CA GLY A 98 32.22 18.79 -15.02
C GLY A 98 32.64 19.76 -13.90
N GLY A 99 33.13 20.96 -14.23
CA GLY A 99 33.43 22.02 -13.27
C GLY A 99 32.24 22.94 -12.96
N LEU A 100 32.48 24.02 -12.22
CA LEU A 100 31.44 25.00 -11.86
C LEU A 100 31.42 26.19 -12.84
N CYS A 101 30.22 26.59 -13.28
CA CYS A 101 29.99 27.69 -14.19
C CYS A 101 30.36 29.05 -13.56
N ALA A 102 31.44 29.66 -14.02
CA ALA A 102 31.86 30.99 -13.56
C ALA A 102 30.79 32.09 -13.76
N CYS A 103 29.98 32.00 -14.83
CA CYS A 103 28.87 32.93 -15.05
C CYS A 103 27.75 32.77 -14.01
N ALA A 104 27.44 31.53 -13.62
CA ALA A 104 26.44 31.26 -12.58
C ALA A 104 26.92 31.81 -11.23
N ILE A 105 28.17 31.50 -10.86
CA ILE A 105 28.77 31.98 -9.60
C ILE A 105 28.79 33.50 -9.55
N LYS A 106 29.22 34.16 -10.64
CA LYS A 106 29.24 35.63 -10.72
C LYS A 106 27.85 36.25 -10.53
N LYS A 107 26.79 35.60 -11.02
CA LYS A 107 25.42 36.08 -10.81
C LYS A 107 24.96 35.88 -9.37
N GLN A 108 25.24 34.73 -8.75
CA GLN A 108 24.89 34.49 -7.35
C GLN A 108 25.58 35.50 -6.42
N LYS A 109 26.87 35.78 -6.65
CA LYS A 109 27.62 36.82 -5.91
C LYS A 109 27.11 38.25 -6.08
N ARG A 110 26.30 38.52 -7.10
CA ARG A 110 25.65 39.82 -7.33
C ARG A 110 24.24 39.89 -6.75
N ALA A 111 23.65 38.73 -6.45
CA ALA A 111 22.28 38.60 -5.96
C ALA A 111 22.22 38.33 -4.45
N ALA A 112 23.33 37.85 -3.87
CA ALA A 112 23.62 37.92 -2.45
C ALA A 112 24.13 39.32 -2.10
#